data_AF-A0A9D6PK71-F1
#
_entry.id   AF-A0A9D6PK71-F1
#
_cell.length_a   1.000
_cell.length_b   1.000
_cell.length_c   1.000
_cell.angle_alpha   90.00
_cell.angle_beta   90.00
_cell.angle_gamma   90.00
#
_symmetry.space_group_name_H-M   'P 1'
#
loop_
_entity.id
_entity.type
_entity.pdbx_description
1 polymer ?
#
loop_
_entity_poly.entity_id
_entity_poly.type
_entity_poly.pdbx_seq_one_letter_code
_entity_poly.pdbx_strand_id
1 'polypeptide(L)'
;MKHRPFFFGLLVFLFLLPLQGEGVKVVIVHTSDAHGHIGPQPYPVSHRPAPVLLGGYPSLKTFLHQTKLNTYKEGGLPIWLDSGDFFQGTPIVSKTKGSCMVDFLNALSLVTTTLGNHDFDYGYVNLKKQFSRANFPVVDCNIFEAASGRLIPWAKPYIIIPFKGVKIGIIGITTPDSWRT
;
A
#
# COMPACT_ATOMS: atom_id res chain seq x y z
N MET A 1 -63.23 23.19 49.97
CA MET A 1 -62.87 23.59 48.58
C MET A 1 -61.67 22.77 48.15
N LYS A 2 -61.83 21.99 47.07
CA LYS A 2 -60.96 20.86 46.68
C LYS A 2 -59.70 21.31 45.93
N HIS A 3 -58.64 20.54 46.14
CA HIS A 3 -57.27 20.68 45.68
C HIS A 3 -57.11 21.01 44.17
N ARG A 4 -56.18 21.92 43.87
CA ARG A 4 -55.71 22.23 42.50
C ARG A 4 -54.84 21.06 41.99
N PRO A 5 -54.96 20.63 40.72
CA PRO A 5 -54.16 19.54 40.19
C PRO A 5 -52.69 19.96 40.02
N PHE A 6 -51.80 19.10 40.52
CA PHE A 6 -50.35 19.16 40.30
C PHE A 6 -50.08 18.98 38.80
N PHE A 7 -49.48 19.98 38.15
CA PHE A 7 -48.93 19.85 36.81
C PHE A 7 -47.70 18.95 36.86
N PHE A 8 -47.81 17.72 36.33
CA PHE A 8 -46.66 16.85 36.11
C PHE A 8 -45.94 17.33 34.85
N GLY A 9 -44.96 18.23 35.03
CA GLY A 9 -44.08 18.67 33.95
C GLY A 9 -43.13 17.52 33.57
N LEU A 10 -43.40 16.87 32.45
CA LEU A 10 -42.47 15.92 31.83
C LEU A 10 -41.24 16.70 31.34
N LEU A 11 -40.17 16.68 32.13
CA LEU A 11 -38.87 17.20 31.74
C LEU A 11 -38.23 16.23 30.75
N VAL A 12 -38.44 16.47 29.45
CA VAL A 12 -37.68 15.81 28.39
C VAL A 12 -36.29 16.44 28.35
N PHE A 13 -35.31 15.81 28.99
CA PHE A 13 -33.90 16.12 28.77
C PHE A 13 -33.52 15.58 27.38
N LEU A 14 -33.63 16.42 26.36
CA LEU A 14 -32.93 16.20 25.09
C LEU A 14 -31.44 16.35 25.37
N PHE A 15 -30.75 15.23 25.60
CA PHE A 15 -29.29 15.19 25.51
C PHE A 15 -28.91 15.46 24.06
N LEU A 16 -28.65 16.73 23.74
CA LEU A 16 -27.85 17.13 22.59
C LEU A 16 -26.42 16.66 22.86
N LEU A 17 -26.17 15.36 22.70
CA LEU A 17 -24.80 14.88 22.53
C LEU A 17 -24.25 15.57 21.29
N PRO A 18 -23.12 16.29 21.37
CA PRO A 18 -22.48 16.79 20.16
C PRO A 18 -22.19 15.57 19.29
N LEU A 19 -22.83 15.50 18.12
CA LEU A 19 -22.44 14.62 17.03
C LEU A 19 -21.09 15.11 16.54
N GLN A 20 -20.04 14.81 17.31
CA GLN A 20 -18.68 15.02 16.90
C GLN A 20 -18.42 13.92 15.88
N GLY A 21 -18.57 14.24 14.60
CA GLY A 21 -18.16 13.35 13.53
C GLY A 21 -16.68 13.07 13.68
N GLU A 22 -16.31 11.89 14.20
CA GLU A 22 -14.93 11.47 14.22
C GLU A 22 -14.44 11.37 12.77
N GLY A 23 -13.55 12.27 12.37
CA GLY A 23 -12.89 12.18 11.08
C GLY A 23 -12.21 10.83 10.92
N VAL A 24 -12.30 10.24 9.72
CA VAL A 24 -11.62 8.97 9.45
C VAL A 24 -10.15 9.24 9.16
N LYS A 25 -9.26 8.77 10.04
CA LYS A 25 -7.82 8.85 9.81
C LYS A 25 -7.33 7.67 8.98
N VAL A 26 -6.71 7.97 7.84
CA VAL A 26 -5.99 7.00 7.00
C VAL A 26 -4.56 7.48 6.85
N VAL A 27 -3.58 6.61 7.11
CA VAL A 27 -2.16 6.90 6.95
C VAL A 27 -1.64 6.06 5.80
N ILE A 28 -1.23 6.72 4.72
CA ILE A 28 -0.68 6.06 3.54
C ILE A 28 0.84 6.20 3.58
N VAL A 29 1.53 5.07 3.62
CA VAL A 29 2.95 4.97 3.33
C VAL A 29 3.07 4.48 1.89
N HIS A 30 3.99 5.05 1.12
CA HIS A 30 4.27 4.55 -0.22
C HIS A 30 5.77 4.39 -0.45
N THR A 31 6.12 3.40 -1.26
CA THR A 31 7.45 3.19 -1.82
C THR A 31 7.33 3.06 -3.35
N SER A 32 8.43 3.27 -4.05
CA SER A 32 8.52 3.17 -5.51
C SER A 32 9.97 2.90 -5.89
N ASP A 33 10.20 2.31 -7.07
CA ASP A 33 11.52 2.27 -7.70
C ASP A 33 12.57 1.67 -6.76
N ALA A 34 12.19 0.61 -6.02
CA ALA A 34 13.10 -0.03 -5.09
C ALA A 34 14.33 -0.58 -5.82
N HIS A 35 14.17 -0.97 -7.10
CA HIS A 35 15.23 -1.46 -7.96
C HIS A 35 16.13 -2.48 -7.26
N GLY A 36 15.53 -3.39 -6.49
CA GLY A 36 16.27 -4.43 -5.79
C GLY A 36 17.21 -3.98 -4.66
N HIS A 37 17.13 -2.73 -4.20
CA HIS A 37 17.94 -2.21 -3.09
C HIS A 37 17.40 -2.71 -1.74
N ILE A 38 17.61 -4.00 -1.49
CA ILE A 38 17.19 -4.70 -0.27
C ILE A 38 17.93 -4.17 0.96
N GLY A 39 19.23 -3.94 0.82
CA GLY A 39 20.10 -3.43 1.88
C GLY A 39 20.29 -1.91 1.79
N PRO A 40 20.70 -1.26 2.89
CA PRO A 40 20.92 0.17 2.90
C PRO A 40 22.10 0.55 1.98
N GLN A 41 22.02 1.71 1.36
CA GLN A 41 23.02 2.22 0.42
C GLN A 41 23.72 3.46 0.96
N PRO A 42 25.00 3.69 0.60
CA PRO A 42 25.67 4.95 0.90
C PRO A 42 24.90 6.13 0.33
N TYR A 43 24.66 7.16 1.13
CA TYR A 43 24.02 8.38 0.68
C TYR A 43 25.00 9.16 -0.20
N PRO A 44 24.71 9.33 -1.50
CA PRO A 44 25.69 9.79 -2.48
C PRO A 44 26.15 11.24 -2.26
N VAL A 45 25.39 12.03 -1.48
CA VAL A 45 25.68 13.46 -1.21
C VAL A 45 26.18 13.69 0.23
N SER A 46 26.53 12.62 0.96
CA SER A 46 27.12 12.76 2.30
C SER A 46 28.54 13.31 2.19
N HIS A 47 28.75 14.53 2.66
CA HIS A 47 30.08 15.12 2.84
C HIS A 47 30.76 14.69 4.17
N ARG A 48 30.21 13.68 4.86
CA ARG A 48 30.76 13.18 6.12
C ARG A 48 31.92 12.21 5.88
N PRO A 49 32.92 12.14 6.78
CA PRO A 49 34.06 11.24 6.65
C PRO A 49 33.69 9.74 6.57
N ALA A 50 32.60 9.36 7.24
CA ALA A 50 32.01 8.03 7.13
C ALA A 50 30.70 8.12 6.32
N PRO A 51 30.46 7.19 5.38
CA PRO A 51 29.24 7.19 4.58
C PRO A 51 28.02 6.97 5.48
N VAL A 52 27.00 7.82 5.29
CA VAL A 52 25.69 7.62 5.91
C VAL A 52 24.95 6.59 5.07
N LEU A 53 24.51 5.49 5.68
CA LEU A 53 23.73 4.48 4.98
C LEU A 53 22.23 4.79 5.11
N LEU A 54 21.50 4.78 3.99
CA LEU A 54 20.07 5.06 3.94
C LEU A 54 19.29 3.89 3.33
N GLY A 55 18.01 3.81 3.72
CA GLY A 55 17.06 2.88 3.13
C GLY A 55 17.26 1.43 3.56
N GLY A 56 16.93 0.53 2.65
CA GLY A 56 16.88 -0.91 2.89
C GLY A 56 15.58 -1.39 3.52
N TYR A 57 15.17 -2.59 3.13
CA TYR A 57 13.95 -3.26 3.58
C TYR A 57 13.89 -3.52 5.10
N PRO A 58 15.01 -3.75 5.82
CA PRO A 58 14.98 -3.84 7.29
C PRO A 58 14.56 -2.53 7.97
N SER A 59 15.08 -1.39 7.50
CA SER A 59 14.72 -0.05 7.99
C SER A 59 13.25 0.23 7.67
N LEU A 60 12.82 -0.07 6.44
CA LEU A 60 11.43 0.06 6.00
C LEU A 60 10.49 -0.79 6.87
N LYS A 61 10.84 -2.05 7.15
CA LYS A 61 10.04 -2.94 8.02
C LYS A 61 9.79 -2.32 9.40
N THR A 62 10.84 -1.75 9.99
CA THR A 62 10.75 -1.11 11.31
C THR A 62 9.83 0.11 11.26
N PHE A 63 10.03 0.98 10.27
CA PHE A 63 9.20 2.16 10.05
C PHE A 63 7.72 1.81 9.81
N LEU A 64 7.45 0.83 8.95
CA LEU A 64 6.09 0.35 8.65
C LEU A 64 5.43 -0.24 9.90
N HIS A 65 6.17 -1.01 10.69
CA HIS A 65 5.65 -1.59 11.92
C HIS A 65 5.27 -0.51 12.94
N GLN A 66 6.14 0.47 13.17
CA GLN A 66 5.87 1.59 14.09
C GLN A 66 4.69 2.45 13.59
N THR A 67 4.67 2.77 12.30
CA THR A 67 3.56 3.52 11.68
C THR A 67 2.24 2.78 11.84
N LYS A 68 2.23 1.47 11.61
CA LYS A 68 1.05 0.62 11.77
C LYS A 68 0.53 0.66 13.21
N LEU A 69 1.41 0.44 14.20
CA LEU A 69 1.02 0.46 15.62
C LEU A 69 0.50 1.82 16.06
N ASN A 70 1.16 2.91 15.68
CA ASN A 70 0.75 4.27 16.05
C ASN A 70 -0.59 4.63 15.41
N THR A 71 -0.77 4.30 14.13
CA THR A 71 -2.02 4.57 13.42
C THR A 71 -3.20 3.84 14.06
N TYR A 72 -3.01 2.57 14.45
CA TYR A 72 -4.07 1.83 15.16
C TYR A 72 -4.37 2.38 16.56
N LYS A 73 -3.34 2.83 17.31
CA LYS A 73 -3.55 3.47 18.64
C LYS A 73 -4.44 4.70 18.55
N GLU A 74 -4.38 5.42 17.44
CA GLU A 74 -5.19 6.61 17.17
C GLU A 74 -6.52 6.28 16.46
N GLY A 75 -6.88 4.99 16.34
CA GLY A 75 -8.11 4.54 15.70
C GLY A 75 -8.15 4.77 14.18
N GLY A 76 -7.00 4.89 13.53
CA GLY A 76 -6.87 5.06 12.09
C GLY A 76 -6.57 3.75 11.33
N LEU A 77 -6.52 3.86 9.99
CA LEU A 77 -6.15 2.77 9.08
C LEU A 77 -4.76 3.02 8.47
N PRO A 78 -3.74 2.21 8.77
CA PRO A 78 -2.46 2.24 8.08
C PRO A 78 -2.55 1.45 6.77
N ILE A 79 -2.13 2.06 5.67
CA ILE A 79 -2.05 1.46 4.34
C ILE A 79 -0.61 1.64 3.84
N TRP A 80 0.04 0.54 3.45
CA TRP A 80 1.29 0.62 2.71
C TRP A 80 1.09 0.14 1.28
N LEU A 81 1.50 0.98 0.34
CA LEU A 81 1.43 0.77 -1.11
C LEU A 81 2.83 0.80 -1.70
N ASP A 82 3.00 0.12 -2.84
CA ASP A 82 4.21 0.25 -3.64
C ASP A 82 3.84 0.44 -5.13
N SER A 83 4.55 1.32 -5.84
CA SER A 83 4.29 1.67 -7.23
C SER A 83 5.11 0.93 -8.30
N GLY A 84 5.85 -0.12 -7.95
CA GLY A 84 6.48 -1.00 -8.94
C GLY A 84 8.00 -0.80 -9.08
N ASP A 85 8.56 -1.39 -10.14
CA ASP A 85 9.99 -1.40 -10.45
C ASP A 85 10.83 -2.11 -9.37
N PHE A 86 10.47 -3.38 -9.16
CA PHE A 86 11.11 -4.28 -8.23
C PHE A 86 12.19 -5.14 -8.90
N PHE A 87 11.93 -5.58 -10.14
CA PHE A 87 12.65 -6.72 -10.73
C PHE A 87 13.95 -6.34 -11.45
N GLN A 88 14.44 -5.12 -11.31
CA GLN A 88 15.73 -4.71 -11.88
C GLN A 88 16.59 -4.00 -10.84
N GLY A 89 17.91 -3.89 -11.04
CA GLY A 89 18.77 -2.91 -10.35
C GLY A 89 19.98 -3.50 -9.63
N THR A 90 19.81 -4.56 -8.84
CA THR A 90 20.92 -5.19 -8.09
C THR A 90 21.23 -6.61 -8.57
N PRO A 91 22.48 -7.11 -8.42
CA PRO A 91 22.85 -8.47 -8.82
C PRO A 91 22.01 -9.58 -8.17
N ILE A 92 21.51 -9.36 -6.95
CA ILE A 92 20.65 -10.32 -6.24
C ILE A 92 19.31 -10.44 -6.96
N VAL A 93 18.68 -9.30 -7.30
CA VAL A 93 17.43 -9.29 -8.06
C VAL A 93 17.62 -9.89 -9.45
N SER A 94 18.73 -9.57 -10.12
CA SER A 94 19.02 -10.14 -11.44
C SER A 94 19.21 -11.65 -11.40
N LYS A 95 19.96 -12.16 -10.42
CA LYS A 95 20.20 -13.60 -10.24
C LYS A 95 18.91 -14.37 -9.92
N THR A 96 18.01 -13.77 -9.15
CA THR A 96 16.75 -14.38 -8.73
C THR A 96 15.58 -14.08 -9.69
N LYS A 97 15.82 -13.25 -10.72
CA LYS A 97 14.79 -12.77 -11.65
C LYS A 97 13.59 -12.15 -10.93
N GLY A 98 13.86 -11.33 -9.92
CA GLY A 98 12.84 -10.65 -9.12
C GLY A 98 12.22 -11.48 -7.98
N SER A 99 12.47 -12.79 -7.91
CA SER A 99 11.77 -13.64 -6.92
C SER A 99 12.05 -13.24 -5.47
N CYS A 100 13.27 -12.76 -5.17
CA CYS A 100 13.58 -12.31 -3.81
C CYS A 100 12.75 -11.09 -3.41
N MET A 101 12.41 -10.20 -4.34
CA MET A 101 11.61 -9.01 -4.03
C MET A 101 10.19 -9.41 -3.63
N VAL A 102 9.58 -10.37 -4.32
CA VAL A 102 8.27 -10.90 -3.90
C VAL A 102 8.33 -11.49 -2.50
N ASP A 103 9.41 -12.21 -2.15
CA ASP A 103 9.60 -12.74 -0.79
C ASP A 103 9.73 -11.63 0.27
N PHE A 104 10.46 -10.55 -0.03
CA PHE A 104 10.54 -9.38 0.85
C PHE A 104 9.20 -8.67 0.98
N LEU A 105 8.49 -8.42 -0.12
CA LEU A 105 7.18 -7.77 -0.09
C LEU A 105 6.15 -8.63 0.67
N ASN A 106 6.20 -9.96 0.53
CA ASN A 106 5.35 -10.88 1.30
C ASN A 106 5.63 -10.82 2.81
N ALA A 107 6.88 -10.57 3.20
CA ALA A 107 7.27 -10.44 4.61
C ALA A 107 6.90 -9.08 5.23
N LEU A 108 6.41 -8.16 4.41
CA LEU A 108 5.97 -6.83 4.80
C LEU A 108 4.45 -6.74 4.56
N SER A 109 3.70 -6.06 5.43
CA SER A 109 2.22 -6.01 5.32
C SER A 109 1.75 -5.12 4.16
N LEU A 110 2.18 -5.40 2.93
CA LEU A 110 1.82 -4.66 1.73
C LEU A 110 0.32 -4.83 1.46
N VAL A 111 -0.36 -3.72 1.21
CA VAL A 111 -1.78 -3.75 0.89
C VAL A 111 -1.99 -4.11 -0.58
N THR A 112 -1.24 -3.48 -1.47
CA THR A 112 -1.22 -3.79 -2.89
C THR A 112 -0.04 -3.10 -3.56
N THR A 113 0.23 -3.48 -4.80
CA THR A 113 1.19 -2.81 -5.67
C THR A 113 0.65 -2.71 -7.10
N THR A 114 1.20 -1.80 -7.90
CA THR A 114 1.07 -1.79 -9.36
C THR A 114 2.37 -2.25 -10.01
N LEU A 115 2.36 -2.42 -11.33
CA LEU A 115 3.55 -2.81 -12.08
C LEU A 115 4.30 -1.56 -12.56
N GLY A 116 5.62 -1.61 -12.53
CA GLY A 116 6.49 -0.68 -13.23
C GLY A 116 6.95 -1.25 -14.58
N ASN A 117 7.71 -0.46 -15.35
CA ASN A 117 8.25 -0.94 -16.62
C ASN A 117 9.31 -2.02 -16.44
N HIS A 118 10.14 -1.93 -15.42
CA HIS A 118 11.21 -2.88 -15.17
C HIS A 118 10.73 -4.22 -14.61
N ASP A 119 9.48 -4.31 -14.16
CA ASP A 119 8.90 -5.58 -13.73
C ASP A 119 8.76 -6.57 -14.91
N PHE A 120 8.75 -6.07 -16.14
CA PHE A 120 8.66 -6.86 -17.37
C PHE A 120 10.02 -7.32 -17.91
N ASP A 121 11.16 -6.89 -17.34
CA ASP A 121 12.52 -7.15 -17.87
C ASP A 121 12.86 -8.65 -18.05
N TYR A 122 12.22 -9.53 -17.27
CA TYR A 122 12.40 -10.99 -17.36
C TYR A 122 11.24 -11.70 -18.06
N GLY A 123 10.39 -10.94 -18.75
CA GLY A 123 9.26 -11.41 -19.52
C GLY A 123 8.00 -11.72 -18.70
N TYR A 124 6.85 -11.64 -19.37
CA TYR A 124 5.52 -11.85 -18.78
C TYR A 124 5.37 -13.21 -18.06
N VAL A 125 5.99 -14.27 -18.59
CA VAL A 125 5.92 -15.61 -17.96
C VAL A 125 6.60 -15.61 -16.60
N ASN A 126 7.75 -14.96 -16.46
CA ASN A 126 8.41 -14.81 -15.17
C ASN A 126 7.58 -13.93 -14.25
N LEU A 127 7.13 -12.77 -14.75
CA LEU A 127 6.31 -11.81 -13.99
C LEU A 127 5.09 -12.49 -13.34
N LYS A 128 4.29 -13.17 -14.16
CA LYS A 128 3.11 -13.94 -13.71
C LYS A 128 3.47 -15.01 -12.68
N LYS A 129 4.58 -15.72 -12.88
CA LYS A 129 5.07 -16.74 -11.94
C LYS A 129 5.50 -16.15 -10.60
N GLN A 130 6.14 -14.98 -10.59
CA GLN A 130 6.54 -14.36 -9.32
C GLN A 130 5.32 -13.81 -8.58
N PHE A 131 4.42 -13.10 -9.26
CA PHE A 131 3.20 -12.59 -8.62
C PHE A 131 2.18 -13.67 -8.24
N SER A 132 2.23 -14.88 -8.81
CA SER A 132 1.43 -16.01 -8.30
C SER A 132 1.86 -16.48 -6.90
N ARG A 133 3.01 -16.02 -6.39
CA ARG A 133 3.50 -16.27 -5.03
C ARG A 133 3.21 -15.10 -4.09
N ALA A 134 2.63 -14.00 -4.58
CA ALA A 134 2.35 -12.83 -3.76
C ALA A 134 1.17 -13.09 -2.82
N ASN A 135 1.31 -12.66 -1.56
CA ASN A 135 0.25 -12.70 -0.55
C ASN A 135 -0.61 -11.42 -0.54
N PHE A 136 -0.36 -10.53 -1.49
CA PHE A 136 -1.04 -9.27 -1.69
C PHE A 136 -1.55 -9.19 -3.14
N PRO A 137 -2.68 -8.50 -3.40
CA PRO A 137 -3.15 -8.28 -4.75
C PRO A 137 -2.23 -7.34 -5.53
N VAL A 138 -2.11 -7.56 -6.84
CA VAL A 138 -1.62 -6.56 -7.79
C VAL A 138 -2.80 -5.79 -8.35
N VAL A 139 -2.69 -4.47 -8.40
CA VAL A 139 -3.64 -3.60 -9.09
C VAL A 139 -3.02 -3.02 -10.34
N ASP A 140 -3.75 -3.09 -11.45
CA ASP A 140 -3.37 -2.53 -12.74
C ASP A 140 -4.63 -2.44 -13.59
N CYS A 141 -4.96 -1.26 -14.11
CA CYS A 141 -6.14 -1.06 -14.94
C CYS A 141 -5.85 -0.90 -16.44
N ASN A 142 -4.59 -0.94 -16.86
CA ASN A 142 -4.21 -0.60 -18.24
C ASN A 142 -3.24 -1.58 -18.92
N ILE A 143 -2.95 -2.73 -18.32
CA ILE A 143 -2.20 -3.83 -18.97
C ILE A 143 -3.14 -4.93 -19.47
N PHE A 144 -3.14 -5.16 -20.77
CA PHE A 144 -4.00 -6.11 -21.46
C PHE A 144 -3.19 -7.22 -22.16
N GLU A 145 -3.70 -8.45 -22.13
CA GLU A 145 -3.13 -9.54 -22.94
C GLU A 145 -3.49 -9.31 -24.42
N ALA A 146 -2.47 -9.15 -25.28
CA ALA A 146 -2.67 -8.85 -26.70
C ALA A 146 -3.58 -9.86 -27.43
N ALA A 147 -3.50 -11.14 -27.07
CA ALA A 147 -4.29 -12.20 -27.70
C ALA A 147 -5.79 -12.14 -27.34
N SER A 148 -6.13 -11.73 -26.12
CA SER A 148 -7.50 -11.75 -25.62
C SER A 148 -8.15 -10.36 -25.54
N GLY A 149 -7.34 -9.29 -25.57
CA GLY A 149 -7.78 -7.92 -25.31
C GLY A 149 -8.30 -7.70 -23.88
N ARG A 150 -8.12 -8.68 -22.98
CA ARG A 150 -8.59 -8.61 -21.60
C ARG A 150 -7.48 -8.13 -20.69
N LEU A 151 -7.86 -7.47 -19.60
CA LEU A 151 -6.93 -7.14 -18.52
C LEU A 151 -6.20 -8.41 -18.07
N ILE A 152 -4.91 -8.31 -17.74
CA ILE A 152 -4.13 -9.44 -17.25
C ILE A 152 -4.87 -10.15 -16.08
N PRO A 153 -5.13 -11.46 -16.18
CA PRO A 153 -6.14 -12.13 -15.35
C PRO A 153 -5.76 -12.28 -13.88
N TRP A 154 -4.51 -11.98 -13.52
CA TRP A 154 -3.97 -12.07 -12.17
C TRP A 154 -3.84 -10.70 -11.47
N ALA A 155 -4.09 -9.59 -12.19
CA ALA A 155 -4.22 -8.27 -11.58
C ALA A 155 -5.69 -7.86 -11.52
N LYS A 156 -6.00 -6.93 -10.61
CA LYS A 156 -7.32 -6.30 -10.51
C LYS A 156 -7.20 -4.87 -11.04
N PRO A 157 -8.22 -4.29 -11.69
CA PRO A 157 -8.16 -2.88 -12.07
C PRO A 157 -8.05 -1.95 -10.86
N TYR A 158 -8.63 -2.36 -9.73
CA TYR A 158 -8.60 -1.65 -8.46
C TYR A 158 -8.95 -2.57 -7.29
N ILE A 159 -8.72 -2.09 -6.07
CA ILE A 159 -9.29 -2.65 -4.84
C ILE A 159 -10.03 -1.56 -4.05
N ILE A 160 -10.96 -1.98 -3.18
CA ILE A 160 -11.69 -1.09 -2.28
C ILE A 160 -11.49 -1.58 -0.85
N ILE A 161 -11.10 -0.68 0.04
CA ILE A 161 -10.95 -0.95 1.47
C ILE A 161 -12.03 -0.16 2.23
N PRO A 162 -13.05 -0.83 2.78
CA PRO A 162 -14.03 -0.18 3.66
C PRO A 162 -13.40 0.08 5.04
N PHE A 163 -13.57 1.28 5.58
CA PHE A 163 -13.11 1.63 6.92
C PHE A 163 -13.95 2.74 7.52
N LYS A 164 -14.49 2.56 8.73
CA LYS A 164 -15.30 3.56 9.46
C LYS A 164 -16.34 4.30 8.58
N GLY A 165 -17.10 3.55 7.77
CA GLY A 165 -18.16 4.11 6.92
C GLY A 165 -17.69 4.76 5.61
N VAL A 166 -16.38 4.93 5.39
CA VAL A 166 -15.82 5.35 4.10
C VAL A 166 -15.27 4.16 3.30
N LYS A 167 -15.11 4.34 1.99
CA LYS A 167 -14.50 3.38 1.08
C LYS A 167 -13.27 4.01 0.45
N ILE A 168 -12.10 3.41 0.63
CA ILE A 168 -10.84 3.83 0.03
C ILE A 168 -10.62 3.00 -1.25
N GLY A 169 -10.69 3.64 -2.41
CA GLY A 169 -10.38 3.01 -3.70
C GLY A 169 -8.90 3.16 -4.05
N ILE A 170 -8.27 2.08 -4.50
CA ILE A 170 -6.86 2.08 -4.94
C ILE A 170 -6.83 1.52 -6.37
N ILE A 171 -6.35 2.32 -7.32
CA ILE A 171 -6.27 2.00 -8.75
C ILE A 171 -4.79 1.95 -9.13
N GLY A 172 -4.37 0.92 -9.86
CA GLY A 172 -3.01 0.80 -10.38
C GLY A 172 -2.94 1.21 -11.85
N ILE A 173 -1.86 1.87 -12.24
CA ILE A 173 -1.59 2.28 -13.62
C ILE A 173 -0.10 2.06 -13.89
N THR A 174 0.21 1.49 -15.04
CA THR A 174 1.57 1.27 -15.52
C THR A 174 1.85 2.14 -16.75
N THR A 175 3.07 2.62 -16.90
CA THR A 175 3.45 3.42 -18.09
C THR A 175 3.20 2.63 -19.39
N PRO A 176 2.69 3.26 -20.47
CA PRO A 176 2.47 2.59 -21.74
C PRO A 176 3.76 2.19 -22.48
N ASP A 177 4.93 2.61 -21.98
CA ASP A 177 6.23 2.30 -22.58
C ASP A 177 6.86 1.00 -22.05
N SER A 178 6.21 0.29 -21.12
CA SER A 178 6.76 -0.88 -20.42
C SER A 178 7.06 -2.11 -21.28
N TRP A 179 6.51 -2.22 -22.48
CA TRP A 179 6.61 -3.41 -23.34
C TRP A 179 7.26 -3.13 -24.71
N ARG A 180 8.02 -2.04 -24.81
CA ARG A 180 8.67 -1.59 -26.06
C ARG A 180 10.12 -2.04 -26.25
N THR A 181 10.62 -3.00 -25.45
CA THR A 181 11.97 -3.57 -25.59
C THR A 181 11.98 -4.99 -26.12
#